data_AF-A0AAU2WQZ3-F1
#
_entry.id   AF-A0AAU2WQZ3-F1
#
_cell.length_a   1.000
_cell.length_b   1.000
_cell.length_c   1.000
_cell.angle_alpha   90.00
_cell.angle_beta   90.00
_cell.angle_gamma   90.00
#
_symmetry.space_group_name_H-M   'P 1'
#
loop_
_entity.id
_entity.type
_entity.pdbx_description
1 polymer ?
#
loop_
_entity_poly.entity_id
_entity_poly.type
_entity_poly.pdbx_seq_one_letter_code
_entity_poly.pdbx_strand_id
1 'polypeptide(L)' 'MADRQRYRLTLTTRGAVAMQGSWPDFAATDRKFRSWIGSYGTIAEAKIVLAERGHDGTYEALKQWPTDQA' A
#
# COMPACT_ATOMS: atom_id res chain seq x y z
N MET A 1 9.64 -11.75 -18.46
CA MET A 1 10.09 -11.91 -17.07
C MET A 1 8.97 -11.38 -16.21
N ALA A 2 8.23 -12.23 -15.50
CA ALA A 2 7.04 -11.84 -14.75
C ALA A 2 7.33 -10.59 -13.89
N ASP A 3 6.51 -9.56 -14.03
CA ASP A 3 6.53 -8.34 -13.23
C ASP A 3 6.28 -8.69 -11.75
N ARG A 4 7.32 -9.20 -11.08
CA ARG A 4 7.26 -9.72 -9.72
C ARG A 4 6.89 -8.66 -8.67
N GLN A 5 6.79 -7.39 -9.09
CA GLN A 5 6.52 -6.22 -8.25
C GLN A 5 5.47 -5.32 -8.92
N ARG A 6 4.33 -5.90 -9.29
CA ARG A 6 3.23 -5.15 -9.90
C ARG A 6 2.48 -4.32 -8.88
N TYR A 7 2.38 -4.77 -7.64
CA TYR A 7 1.67 -4.06 -6.57
C TYR A 7 2.63 -3.68 -5.46
N ARG A 8 2.42 -2.51 -4.87
CA ARG A 8 3.24 -1.96 -3.79
C ARG A 8 2.34 -1.49 -2.65
N LEU A 9 2.71 -1.86 -1.42
CA LEU A 9 2.16 -1.25 -0.21
C LEU A 9 3.20 -0.35 0.42
N THR A 10 2.75 0.83 0.83
CA THR A 10 3.56 1.81 1.56
C THR A 10 2.82 2.19 2.83
N LEU A 11 3.48 2.05 3.97
CA LEU A 11 3.05 2.54 5.28
C LEU A 11 3.88 3.77 5.60
N THR A 12 3.20 4.88 5.80
CA THR A 12 3.76 6.15 6.22
C THR A 12 3.24 6.44 7.62
N THR A 13 4.11 6.83 8.54
CA THR A 13 3.73 7.27 9.89
C THR A 13 4.47 8.57 10.18
N ARG A 14 3.80 9.56 10.77
CA ARG A 14 4.40 10.87 11.10
C ARG A 14 5.13 11.51 9.89
N GLY A 15 4.54 11.38 8.71
CA GLY A 15 5.07 11.94 7.46
C GLY A 15 6.25 11.19 6.83
N ALA A 16 6.76 10.10 7.43
CA ALA A 16 7.86 9.32 6.90
C ALA A 16 7.44 7.90 6.52
N VAL A 17 8.04 7.33 5.46
CA VAL A 17 7.82 5.93 5.07
C VAL A 17 8.43 5.04 6.15
N ALA A 18 7.56 4.36 6.90
CA ALA A 18 7.96 3.43 7.95
C ALA A 18 8.21 2.04 7.40
N MET A 19 7.39 1.60 6.43
CA MET A 19 7.49 0.26 5.85
C MET A 19 6.98 0.25 4.42
N GLN A 20 7.59 -0.61 3.60
CA GLN A 20 7.19 -0.82 2.22
C GLN A 20 7.32 -2.29 1.83
N GLY A 21 6.40 -2.78 1.02
CA GLY A 21 6.52 -4.09 0.38
C GLY A 21 5.99 -4.08 -1.04
N SER A 22 6.48 -5.03 -1.85
CA SER A 22 6.03 -5.22 -3.22
C SER A 22 5.64 -6.68 -3.45
N TRP A 23 4.57 -6.89 -4.22
CA TRP A 23 4.03 -8.21 -4.54
C TRP A 23 3.64 -8.30 -6.02
N PRO A 24 3.64 -9.52 -6.59
CA PRO A 24 3.19 -9.75 -7.97
C PRO A 24 1.66 -9.77 -8.12
N ASP A 25 0.93 -10.03 -7.04
CA ASP A 25 -0.48 -10.39 -7.06
C ASP A 25 -1.35 -9.42 -6.23
N PHE A 26 -2.48 -9.02 -6.80
CA PHE A 26 -3.40 -8.08 -6.15
C PHE A 26 -4.05 -8.68 -4.90
N ALA A 27 -4.48 -9.94 -4.94
CA ALA A 27 -5.15 -10.58 -3.81
C ALA A 27 -4.22 -10.75 -2.61
N ALA A 28 -2.95 -11.10 -2.84
CA ALA A 28 -1.93 -11.13 -1.81
C ALA A 28 -1.70 -9.73 -1.21
N THR A 29 -1.65 -8.70 -2.07
CA THR A 29 -1.47 -7.31 -1.64
C THR A 29 -2.68 -6.80 -0.87
N ASP A 30 -3.92 -7.06 -1.31
CA ASP A 30 -5.14 -6.66 -0.60
C ASP A 30 -5.24 -7.28 0.79
N ARG A 31 -4.87 -8.56 0.92
CA ARG A 31 -4.77 -9.24 2.22
C ARG A 31 -3.76 -8.56 3.13
N LYS A 32 -2.59 -8.18 2.59
CA LYS A 32 -1.56 -7.46 3.35
C LYS A 32 -2.00 -6.05 3.72
N PHE A 33 -2.70 -5.34 2.83
CA PHE A 33 -3.29 -4.03 3.10
C PHE A 33 -4.21 -4.06 4.31
N ARG A 34 -5.19 -4.98 4.32
CA ARG A 34 -6.12 -5.16 5.46
C ARG A 34 -5.39 -5.56 6.74
N SER A 35 -4.39 -6.44 6.63
CA SER A 35 -3.55 -6.82 7.77
C SER A 35 -2.79 -5.62 8.34
N TRP A 36 -2.23 -4.75 7.49
CA TRP A 36 -1.53 -3.55 7.94
C TRP A 36 -2.47 -2.55 8.59
N ILE A 37 -3.70 -2.41 8.09
CA ILE A 37 -4.73 -1.59 8.74
C ILE A 37 -5.00 -2.12 10.16
N GLY A 38 -5.18 -3.43 10.32
CA GLY A 38 -5.40 -4.02 11.64
C GLY A 38 -4.22 -3.87 12.59
N SER A 39 -2.98 -3.97 12.08
CA SER A 39 -1.76 -3.92 12.88
C SER A 39 -1.27 -2.50 13.19
N TYR A 40 -1.43 -1.57 12.25
CA TYR A 40 -0.83 -0.23 12.30
C TYR A 40 -1.86 0.90 12.24
N GLY A 41 -3.14 0.60 12.00
CA GLY A 41 -4.19 1.61 11.90
C GLY A 41 -4.51 2.32 13.22
N THR A 42 -4.01 1.83 14.35
CA THR A 42 -4.11 2.55 15.63
C THR A 42 -2.98 3.55 15.85
N ILE A 43 -1.94 3.55 15.00
CA ILE A 43 -0.83 4.49 15.07
C ILE A 43 -1.30 5.84 14.55
N ALA A 44 -1.08 6.89 15.34
CA ALA A 44 -1.39 8.26 14.95
C ALA A 44 -0.68 8.62 13.63
N GLU A 45 -1.44 9.26 12.72
CA GLU A 45 -0.96 9.68 11.40
C GLU A 45 -0.47 8.52 10.51
N ALA A 46 -0.90 7.29 10.78
CA ALA A 46 -0.65 6.16 9.90
C ALA A 46 -1.43 6.34 8.58
N LYS A 47 -0.71 6.25 7.47
CA LYS A 47 -1.25 6.22 6.12
C LYS A 47 -0.74 4.96 5.43
N ILE A 48 -1.64 4.15 4.90
CA ILE A 48 -1.31 2.94 4.16
C ILE A 48 -1.84 3.13 2.74
N VAL A 49 -0.97 2.97 1.75
CA VAL A 49 -1.32 3.11 0.33
C VAL A 49 -0.98 1.81 -0.38
N LEU A 50 -1.98 1.22 -1.04
CA LEU A 50 -1.83 0.15 -2.03
C LEU A 50 -1.79 0.81 -3.41
N ALA A 51 -0.71 0.62 -4.14
CA ALA A 51 -0.54 1.08 -5.49
C ALA A 51 -0.26 -0.06 -6.47
N GLU A 52 -0.66 0.10 -7.72
CA GLU A 52 -0.31 -0.78 -8.83
C GLU A 52 0.65 -0.07 -9.78
N ARG A 53 1.58 -0.82 -10.34
CA ARG A 53 2.50 -0.35 -11.36
C ARG A 53 1.80 -0.33 -12.72
N GLY A 54 1.63 0.87 -13.27
CA GLY A 54 1.11 1.10 -14.62
C GLY A 54 2.09 0.68 -15.72
N HIS A 55 1.60 0.69 -16.96
CA HIS A 55 2.37 0.34 -18.15
C HIS A 55 3.55 1.30 -18.43
N ASP A 56 3.43 2.54 -17.98
CA ASP A 56 4.46 3.58 -17.99
C ASP A 56 5.52 3.41 -16.88
N GLY A 57 5.35 2.40 -16.02
CA GLY A 57 6.23 2.10 -14.91
C GLY A 57 5.99 2.95 -13.65
N THR A 58 5.00 3.85 -13.66
CA THR A 58 4.61 4.64 -12.49
C THR A 58 3.70 3.83 -11.56
N TYR A 59 3.59 4.22 -10.29
CA TYR A 59 2.72 3.55 -9.33
C TYR A 59 1.48 4.42 -9.07
N GLU A 60 0.30 3.88 -9.39
CA GLU A 60 -0.98 4.52 -9.18
C GLU A 60 -1.67 3.96 -7.94
N ALA A 61 -2.14 4.84 -7.05
CA ALA A 61 -2.80 4.43 -5.82
C ALA A 61 -4.17 3.80 -6.15
N LEU A 62 -4.32 2.51 -5.84
CA LEU A 62 -5.58 1.79 -5.98
C LEU A 62 -6.43 1.89 -4.70
N LYS A 63 -5.79 1.84 -3.53
CA LYS A 63 -6.45 1.96 -2.23
C LYS A 63 -5.60 2.76 -1.26
N GLN A 64 -6.27 3.48 -0.37
CA GLN A 64 -5.62 4.20 0.71
C GLN A 64 -6.39 4.04 2.01
N TRP A 65 -5.66 4.06 3.11
CA TRP A 65 -6.19 4.07 4.47
C TRP A 65 -5.43 5.11 5.30
N PRO A 66 -6.09 5.93 6.15
CA PRO A 66 -7.54 6.09 6.19
C PRO A 66 -8.06 6.54 4.81
N THR A 67 -9.21 6.00 4.40
CA THR A 67 -9.92 6.54 3.23
C THR A 67 -10.34 7.93 3.65
N ASP A 68 -9.66 8.95 3.13
CA ASP A 68 -10.10 10.33 3.26
C ASP A 68 -11.55 10.40 2.77
N GLN A 69 -12.49 10.37 3.71
CA GLN A 69 -13.90 10.62 3.46
C GLN A 69 -14.08 12.10 3.76
N ALA A 70 -13.87 12.92 2.73
CA ALA A 70 -14.55 14.19 2.64
C ALA A 70 -16.01 13.94 2.20
#